data_AF-A0A0D1KQE8-F1
#
_entry.id   AF-A0A0D1KQE8-F1
#
_cell.length_a   1.000
_cell.length_b   1.000
_cell.length_c   1.000
_cell.angle_alpha   90.00
_cell.angle_beta   90.00
_cell.angle_gamma   90.00
#
_symmetry.space_group_name_H-M   'P 1'
#
loop_
_entity.id
_entity.type
_entity.pdbx_description
1 polymer ?
#
loop_
_entity_poly.entity_id
_entity_poly.type
_entity_poly.pdbx_seq_one_letter_code
_entity_poly.pdbx_strand_id
1 'polypeptide(L)'
;MNFSKKLTDKVAELKAQQEKYTTQYEGMRTHNEKVSAELIAAEQDLAVAIEALAEEPSEENRSKEKEARRRVAELRLEASGASERRDAVFRSKTAQITDMQNEILQLARKEIVANKTAKEGVALERIAAAKQEYLEAAKAYHDLLMVDGQEKFYDLAREIGVNGSTAKANEPGFHIYHPIYTDRGYGNNKYGIIELEVNRAWRRGEIQ
;
A
#
# COMPACT_ATOMS: atom_id res chain seq x y z
N MET A 1 -13.61 -6.11 -1.92
CA MET A 1 -13.28 -7.21 -0.96
C MET A 1 -13.22 -6.55 0.38
N ASN A 2 -13.82 -7.17 1.40
CA ASN A 2 -13.65 -6.73 2.77
C ASN A 2 -12.68 -7.69 3.46
N PHE A 3 -11.81 -7.15 4.31
CA PHE A 3 -10.95 -7.98 5.14
C PHE A 3 -11.76 -8.79 6.15
N SER A 4 -11.22 -9.92 6.58
CA SER A 4 -11.87 -10.77 7.56
C SER A 4 -12.08 -10.02 8.89
N LYS A 5 -13.11 -10.43 9.62
CA LYS A 5 -13.36 -9.94 10.97
C LYS A 5 -12.13 -10.11 11.88
N LYS A 6 -11.41 -11.22 11.72
CA LYS A 6 -10.16 -11.48 12.46
C LYS A 6 -9.10 -10.40 12.21
N LEU A 7 -8.90 -9.99 10.96
CA LEU A 7 -7.95 -8.92 10.64
C LEU A 7 -8.42 -7.58 11.19
N THR A 8 -9.69 -7.25 10.99
CA THR A 8 -10.25 -5.96 11.46
C THR A 8 -10.20 -5.84 12.99
N ASP A 9 -10.48 -6.94 13.71
CA ASP A 9 -10.42 -6.99 15.17
C ASP A 9 -8.98 -6.77 15.66
N LYS A 10 -7.98 -7.37 15.00
CA LYS A 10 -6.55 -7.13 15.31
C LYS A 10 -6.10 -5.71 15.03
N VAL A 11 -6.59 -5.10 13.95
CA VAL A 11 -6.31 -3.68 13.66
C VAL A 11 -6.90 -2.78 14.74
N ALA A 12 -8.11 -3.09 15.22
CA ALA A 12 -8.73 -2.36 16.33
C ALA A 12 -7.95 -2.54 17.64
N GLU A 13 -7.50 -3.75 17.93
CA GLU A 13 -6.65 -4.06 19.09
C GLU A 13 -5.34 -3.28 19.05
N LEU A 14 -4.65 -3.25 17.90
CA LEU A 14 -3.42 -2.47 17.72
C LEU A 14 -3.65 -0.99 18.00
N LYS A 15 -4.72 -0.40 17.47
CA LYS A 15 -5.06 1.01 17.71
C LYS A 15 -5.28 1.30 19.18
N ALA A 16 -6.06 0.46 19.86
CA ALA A 16 -6.30 0.58 21.29
C ALA A 16 -5.01 0.46 22.12
N GLN A 17 -4.08 -0.41 21.71
CA GLN A 17 -2.77 -0.52 22.36
C GLN A 17 -1.88 0.70 22.10
N GLN A 18 -1.90 1.26 20.89
CA GLN A 18 -1.16 2.48 20.55
C GLN A 18 -1.66 3.68 21.35
N GLU A 19 -2.98 3.85 21.47
CA GLU A 19 -3.57 4.91 22.31
C GLU A 19 -3.15 4.77 23.77
N LYS A 20 -3.29 3.57 24.34
CA LYS A 20 -2.84 3.29 25.73
C LYS A 20 -1.36 3.59 25.91
N TYR A 21 -0.52 3.22 24.96
CA TYR A 21 0.92 3.47 25.01
C TYR A 21 1.23 4.97 24.98
N THR A 22 0.58 5.74 24.11
CA THR A 22 0.75 7.20 24.03
C THR A 22 0.36 7.86 25.35
N THR A 23 -0.81 7.52 25.91
CA THR A 23 -1.25 8.07 27.20
C THR A 23 -0.30 7.72 28.34
N GLN A 24 0.18 6.46 28.40
CA GLN A 24 1.16 6.04 29.41
C GLN A 24 2.48 6.80 29.27
N TYR A 25 2.95 6.99 28.04
CA TYR A 25 4.20 7.69 27.76
C TYR A 25 4.12 9.17 28.14
N GLU A 26 3.00 9.83 27.81
CA GLU A 26 2.75 11.22 28.23
C GLU A 26 2.68 11.34 29.75
N GLY A 27 1.96 10.44 30.43
CA GLY A 27 1.89 10.41 31.89
C GLY A 27 3.26 10.24 32.55
N MET A 28 4.10 9.32 32.04
CA MET A 28 5.48 9.14 32.52
C MET A 28 6.33 10.39 32.25
N ARG A 29 6.18 11.02 31.08
CA ARG A 29 6.91 12.24 30.74
C ARG A 29 6.58 13.37 31.73
N THR A 30 5.30 13.66 31.96
CA THR A 30 4.87 14.72 32.87
C THR A 30 5.31 14.46 34.30
N HIS A 31 5.23 13.21 34.77
CA HIS A 31 5.74 12.84 36.10
C HIS A 31 7.25 13.08 36.22
N ASN A 32 8.02 12.65 35.21
CA ASN A 32 9.48 12.81 35.23
C ASN A 32 9.90 14.28 35.17
N GLU A 33 9.20 15.11 34.40
CA GLU A 33 9.41 16.56 34.36
C GLU A 33 9.15 17.19 35.75
N LYS A 34 8.10 16.75 36.45
CA LYS A 34 7.81 17.19 37.82
C LYS A 34 8.90 16.79 38.82
N VAL A 35 9.33 15.53 38.82
CA VAL A 35 10.41 15.05 39.71
C VAL A 35 11.71 15.79 39.43
N SER A 36 12.02 16.08 38.15
CA SER A 36 13.20 16.86 37.78
C SER A 36 13.13 18.30 38.32
N ALA A 37 11.96 18.94 38.28
CA ALA A 37 11.79 20.28 38.83
C ALA A 37 11.90 20.28 40.37
N GLU A 38 11.32 19.29 41.05
CA GLU A 38 11.45 19.12 42.50
C GLU A 38 12.89 18.86 42.92
N LEU A 39 13.66 18.09 42.14
CA LEU A 39 15.07 17.84 42.39
C LEU A 39 15.89 19.13 42.30
N ILE A 40 15.68 19.96 41.27
CA ILE A 40 16.37 21.25 41.12
C ILE A 40 16.10 22.15 42.32
N ALA A 41 14.85 22.24 42.77
CA ALA A 41 14.48 23.04 43.94
C ALA A 41 15.16 22.49 45.22
N ALA A 42 15.14 21.18 45.43
CA ALA A 42 15.78 20.55 46.59
C ALA A 42 17.31 20.72 46.58
N GLU A 43 17.95 20.74 45.41
CA GLU A 43 19.38 21.00 45.28
C GLU A 43 19.74 22.47 45.62
N GLN A 44 18.86 23.42 45.28
CA GLN A 44 19.00 24.82 45.71
C GLN A 44 18.82 24.95 47.23
N ASP A 45 17.81 24.32 47.81
CA ASP A 45 17.58 24.33 49.27
C ASP A 45 18.76 23.70 50.03
N LEU A 46 19.36 22.64 49.48
CA LEU A 46 20.56 22.05 50.05
C LEU A 46 21.75 23.02 50.01
N ALA A 47 21.95 23.74 48.90
CA ALA A 47 23.02 24.73 48.80
C ALA A 47 22.87 25.83 49.87
N VAL A 48 21.64 26.35 50.06
CA VAL A 48 21.32 27.32 51.11
C VAL A 48 21.57 26.76 52.51
N ALA A 49 21.18 25.50 52.77
CA ALA A 49 21.41 24.86 54.07
C ALA A 49 22.90 24.64 54.37
N ILE A 50 23.71 24.33 53.36
CA ILE A 50 25.17 24.21 53.48
C ILE A 50 25.79 25.58 53.83
N GLU A 51 25.38 26.65 53.15
CA GLU A 51 25.84 28.01 53.43
C GLU A 51 25.47 28.44 54.86
N ALA A 52 24.22 28.25 55.28
CA ALA A 52 23.76 28.60 56.61
C ALA A 52 24.52 27.84 57.72
N LEU A 53 24.86 26.57 57.52
CA LEU A 53 25.67 25.80 58.47
C LEU A 53 27.13 26.27 58.51
N ALA A 54 27.68 26.72 57.38
CA ALA A 54 29.04 27.25 57.30
C ALA A 54 29.15 28.63 57.98
N GLU A 55 28.11 29.47 57.88
CA GLU A 55 28.01 30.76 58.54
C GLU A 55 27.77 30.62 60.05
N GLU A 56 26.82 29.76 60.45
CA GLU A 56 26.47 29.51 61.84
C GLU A 56 26.44 28.02 62.15
N PRO A 57 27.52 27.47 62.74
CA PRO A 57 27.63 26.06 63.11
C PRO A 57 26.75 25.68 64.32
N SER A 58 25.43 25.57 64.11
CA SER A 58 24.45 25.16 65.12
C SER A 58 23.89 23.76 64.84
N GLU A 59 23.42 23.05 65.88
CA GLU A 59 22.75 21.75 65.71
C GLU A 59 21.44 21.87 64.90
N GLU A 60 20.77 23.02 64.97
CA GLU A 60 19.58 23.29 64.15
C GLU A 60 19.94 23.33 62.65
N ASN A 61 20.97 24.10 62.28
CA ASN A 61 21.44 24.19 60.89
C ASN A 61 21.97 22.84 60.39
N ARG A 62 22.59 22.05 61.28
CA ARG A 62 23.06 20.70 60.96
C ARG A 62 21.89 19.74 60.68
N SER A 63 20.79 19.87 61.42
CA SER A 63 19.56 19.09 61.16
C SER A 63 18.93 19.48 59.81
N LYS A 64 18.82 20.79 59.52
CA LYS A 64 18.29 21.29 58.23
C LYS A 64 19.11 20.79 57.03
N GLU A 65 20.43 20.84 57.13
CA GLU A 65 21.32 20.31 56.09
C GLU A 65 21.11 18.80 55.88
N LYS A 66 21.02 18.03 56.97
CA LYS A 66 20.79 16.58 56.90
C LYS A 66 19.46 16.23 56.23
N GLU A 67 18.40 16.96 56.55
CA GLU A 67 17.09 16.80 55.91
C GLU A 67 17.13 17.17 54.42
N ALA A 68 17.77 18.28 54.06
CA ALA A 68 17.94 18.68 52.66
C ALA A 68 18.74 17.64 51.86
N ARG A 69 19.84 17.11 52.43
CA ARG A 69 20.62 16.02 51.82
C ARG A 69 19.77 14.77 51.60
N ARG A 70 18.95 14.40 52.59
CA ARG A 70 18.04 13.25 52.48
C ARG A 70 17.02 13.47 51.35
N ARG A 71 16.41 14.65 51.28
CA ARG A 71 15.44 15.01 50.23
C ARG A 71 16.04 14.93 48.83
N VAL A 72 17.25 15.47 48.64
CA VAL A 72 17.99 15.38 47.37
C VAL A 72 18.30 13.92 47.01
N ALA A 73 18.75 13.11 47.96
CA ALA A 73 19.04 11.70 47.72
C ALA A 73 17.78 10.90 47.31
N GLU A 74 16.65 11.13 47.97
CA GLU A 74 15.36 10.51 47.63
C GLU A 74 14.92 10.91 46.21
N LEU A 75 14.99 12.19 45.86
CA LEU A 75 14.59 12.69 44.53
C LEU A 75 15.53 12.21 43.40
N ARG A 76 16.85 12.10 43.65
CA ARG A 76 17.79 11.51 42.68
C ARG A 76 17.51 10.03 42.41
N LEU A 77 17.15 9.28 43.45
CA LEU A 77 16.77 7.88 43.30
C LEU A 77 15.44 7.75 42.53
N GLU A 78 14.47 8.60 42.82
CA GLU A 78 13.20 8.61 42.09
C GLU A 78 13.39 8.99 40.61
N ALA A 79 14.21 10.01 40.32
CA ALA A 79 14.51 10.44 38.96
C ALA A 79 15.20 9.32 38.14
N SER A 80 16.19 8.63 38.72
CA SER A 80 16.87 7.52 38.06
C SER A 80 15.93 6.34 37.83
N GLY A 81 15.17 5.92 38.85
CA GLY A 81 14.17 4.86 38.72
C GLY A 81 13.07 5.18 37.70
N ALA A 82 12.66 6.45 37.60
CA ALA A 82 11.65 6.88 36.63
C ALA A 82 12.17 6.85 35.18
N SER A 83 13.46 7.13 34.96
CA SER A 83 14.10 6.95 33.64
C SER A 83 14.16 5.47 33.25
N GLU A 84 14.58 4.60 34.17
CA GLU A 84 14.65 3.16 33.93
C GLU A 84 13.29 2.55 33.61
N ARG A 85 12.24 2.92 34.37
CA ARG A 85 10.86 2.49 34.11
C ARG A 85 10.40 2.93 32.73
N ARG A 86 10.68 4.18 32.33
CA ARG A 86 10.34 4.68 31.00
C ARG A 86 11.01 3.85 29.90
N ASP A 87 12.31 3.58 30.02
CA ASP A 87 13.06 2.84 29.02
C ASP A 87 12.62 1.37 28.92
N ALA A 88 12.28 0.75 30.05
CA ALA A 88 11.74 -0.61 30.08
C ALA A 88 10.37 -0.69 29.41
N VAL A 89 9.46 0.24 29.73
CA VAL A 89 8.12 0.31 29.11
C VAL A 89 8.23 0.62 27.62
N PHE A 90 9.06 1.59 27.22
CA PHE A 90 9.29 1.96 25.82
C PHE A 90 9.73 0.75 25.00
N ARG A 91 10.76 0.02 25.45
CA ARG A 91 11.29 -1.15 24.74
C ARG A 91 10.26 -2.27 24.64
N SER A 92 9.62 -2.62 25.76
CA SER A 92 8.63 -3.71 25.80
C SER A 92 7.41 -3.41 24.92
N LYS A 93 6.86 -2.19 25.02
CA LYS A 93 5.65 -1.81 24.28
C LYS A 93 5.92 -1.61 22.80
N THR A 94 7.07 -1.05 22.44
CA THR A 94 7.45 -0.91 21.03
C THR A 94 7.57 -2.28 20.37
N ALA A 95 8.22 -3.25 21.02
CA ALA A 95 8.32 -4.61 20.50
C ALA A 95 6.95 -5.26 20.30
N GLN A 96 6.05 -5.17 21.30
CA GLN A 96 4.68 -5.68 21.20
C GLN A 96 3.90 -5.05 20.02
N ILE A 97 4.02 -3.73 19.84
CA ILE A 97 3.38 -3.01 18.73
C ILE A 97 3.92 -3.49 17.39
N THR A 98 5.24 -3.62 17.26
CA THR A 98 5.89 -4.10 16.03
C THR A 98 5.47 -5.54 15.70
N ASP A 99 5.39 -6.43 16.69
CA ASP A 99 4.97 -7.81 16.49
C ASP A 99 3.52 -7.90 15.99
N MET A 100 2.60 -7.13 16.59
CA MET A 100 1.22 -7.06 16.12
C MET A 100 1.10 -6.48 14.70
N GLN A 101 1.88 -5.44 14.38
CA GLN A 101 1.92 -4.87 13.03
C GLN A 101 2.33 -5.93 12.01
N ASN A 102 3.39 -6.69 12.31
CA ASN A 102 3.84 -7.78 11.46
C ASN A 102 2.77 -8.87 11.28
N GLU A 103 2.09 -9.26 12.35
CA GLU A 103 1.02 -10.25 12.29
C GLU A 103 -0.15 -9.78 11.41
N ILE A 104 -0.57 -8.51 11.57
CA ILE A 104 -1.62 -7.90 10.74
C ILE A 104 -1.21 -7.90 9.27
N LEU A 105 0.02 -7.51 8.95
CA LEU A 105 0.51 -7.50 7.56
C LEU A 105 0.55 -8.91 6.95
N GLN A 106 0.95 -9.91 7.73
CA GLN A 106 0.95 -11.31 7.28
C GLN A 106 -0.47 -11.82 7.00
N LEU A 107 -1.43 -11.51 7.87
CA LEU A 107 -2.83 -11.87 7.67
C LEU A 107 -3.43 -11.16 6.45
N ALA A 108 -3.20 -9.86 6.31
CA ALA A 108 -3.66 -9.07 5.17
C ALA A 108 -3.10 -9.63 3.85
N ARG A 109 -1.80 -9.95 3.81
CA ARG A 109 -1.17 -10.57 2.63
C ARG A 109 -1.85 -11.88 2.25
N LYS A 110 -2.10 -12.77 3.21
CA LYS A 110 -2.77 -14.07 2.97
C LYS A 110 -4.16 -13.86 2.36
N GLU A 111 -4.95 -12.95 2.92
CA GLU A 111 -6.30 -12.68 2.42
C GLU A 111 -6.31 -12.06 1.02
N ILE A 112 -5.40 -11.11 0.74
CA ILE A 112 -5.28 -10.47 -0.58
C ILE A 112 -4.89 -11.50 -1.64
N VAL A 113 -3.91 -12.35 -1.34
CA VAL A 113 -3.46 -13.41 -2.26
C VAL A 113 -4.58 -14.43 -2.49
N ALA A 114 -5.32 -14.81 -1.45
CA ALA A 114 -6.48 -15.70 -1.59
C ALA A 114 -7.57 -15.08 -2.47
N ASN A 115 -7.92 -13.81 -2.26
CA ASN A 115 -8.92 -13.12 -3.08
C ASN A 115 -8.45 -12.94 -4.54
N LYS A 116 -7.16 -12.65 -4.78
CA LYS A 116 -6.60 -12.64 -6.14
C LYS A 116 -6.78 -14.02 -6.78
N THR A 117 -6.29 -15.07 -6.13
CA THR A 117 -6.33 -16.45 -6.65
C THR A 117 -7.76 -16.88 -6.97
N ALA A 118 -8.74 -16.54 -6.11
CA ALA A 118 -10.13 -16.89 -6.31
C ALA A 118 -10.82 -16.12 -7.46
N LYS A 119 -10.35 -14.92 -7.81
CA LYS A 119 -11.03 -14.02 -8.77
C LYS A 119 -10.27 -13.78 -10.07
N GLU A 120 -9.00 -14.12 -10.12
CA GLU A 120 -8.15 -13.89 -11.29
C GLU A 120 -8.66 -14.66 -12.51
N GLY A 121 -9.10 -15.92 -12.35
CA GLY A 121 -9.67 -16.70 -13.44
C GLY A 121 -10.87 -16.00 -14.10
N VAL A 122 -11.87 -15.62 -13.30
CA VAL A 122 -13.08 -14.93 -13.78
C VAL A 122 -12.74 -13.58 -14.44
N ALA A 123 -11.78 -12.84 -13.89
CA ALA A 123 -11.33 -11.59 -14.50
C ALA A 123 -10.66 -11.82 -15.86
N LEU A 124 -9.81 -12.85 -15.96
CA LEU A 124 -9.14 -13.22 -17.22
C LEU A 124 -10.12 -13.76 -18.26
N GLU A 125 -11.12 -14.54 -17.86
CA GLU A 125 -12.19 -15.01 -18.75
C GLU A 125 -12.98 -13.84 -19.33
N ARG A 126 -13.31 -12.83 -18.51
CA ARG A 126 -13.97 -11.62 -19.00
C ARG A 126 -13.11 -10.82 -19.98
N ILE A 127 -11.79 -10.74 -19.74
CA ILE A 127 -10.85 -10.12 -20.68
C ILE A 127 -10.81 -10.91 -21.99
N ALA A 128 -10.75 -12.24 -21.91
CA ALA A 128 -10.75 -13.10 -23.09
C ALA A 128 -12.04 -12.97 -23.91
N ALA A 129 -13.20 -12.91 -23.26
CA ALA A 129 -14.48 -12.72 -23.93
C ALA A 129 -14.57 -11.36 -24.66
N ALA A 130 -14.16 -10.27 -24.00
CA ALA A 130 -14.15 -8.94 -24.63
C ALA A 130 -13.16 -8.85 -25.81
N LYS A 131 -12.02 -9.55 -25.70
CA LYS A 131 -11.06 -9.68 -26.79
C LYS A 131 -11.64 -10.45 -27.97
N GLN A 132 -12.31 -11.57 -27.71
CA GLN A 132 -12.98 -12.36 -28.75
C GLN A 132 -14.01 -11.52 -29.49
N GLU A 133 -14.88 -10.81 -28.76
CA GLU A 133 -15.91 -9.94 -29.34
C GLU A 133 -15.30 -8.84 -30.23
N TYR A 134 -14.22 -8.19 -29.80
CA TYR A 134 -13.52 -7.21 -30.62
C TYR A 134 -12.92 -7.82 -31.90
N LEU A 135 -12.27 -8.98 -31.81
CA LEU A 135 -11.67 -9.65 -32.97
C LEU A 135 -12.72 -10.16 -33.95
N GLU A 136 -13.88 -10.62 -33.46
CA GLU A 136 -15.03 -10.97 -34.29
C GLU A 136 -15.59 -9.76 -35.02
N ALA A 137 -15.71 -8.61 -34.36
CA ALA A 137 -16.13 -7.37 -34.99
C ALA A 137 -15.14 -6.91 -36.08
N ALA A 138 -13.83 -7.01 -35.80
CA ALA A 138 -12.77 -6.70 -36.76
C ALA A 138 -12.84 -7.61 -38.00
N LYS A 139 -13.01 -8.92 -37.79
CA LYS A 139 -13.19 -9.89 -38.87
C LYS A 139 -14.44 -9.60 -39.68
N ALA A 140 -15.58 -9.36 -39.03
CA ALA A 140 -16.83 -9.06 -39.73
C ALA A 140 -16.70 -7.81 -40.63
N TYR A 141 -15.96 -6.80 -40.18
CA TYR A 141 -15.65 -5.63 -41.01
C TYR A 141 -14.76 -5.97 -42.21
N HIS A 142 -13.72 -6.81 -42.01
CA HIS A 142 -12.91 -7.33 -43.10
C HIS A 142 -13.76 -8.10 -44.12
N ASP A 143 -14.58 -9.04 -43.66
CA ASP A 143 -15.40 -9.91 -44.51
C ASP A 143 -16.40 -9.09 -45.33
N LEU A 144 -17.01 -8.05 -44.73
CA LEU A 144 -17.88 -7.12 -45.46
C LEU A 144 -17.19 -6.48 -46.67
N LEU A 145 -15.95 -6.03 -46.50
CA LEU A 145 -15.22 -5.32 -47.56
C LEU A 145 -14.60 -6.27 -48.58
N MET A 146 -13.93 -7.32 -48.10
CA MET A 146 -13.10 -8.21 -48.92
C MET A 146 -13.92 -9.35 -49.52
N VAL A 147 -14.74 -10.02 -48.71
CA VAL A 147 -15.51 -11.20 -49.14
C VAL A 147 -16.81 -10.75 -49.80
N ASP A 148 -17.65 -10.03 -49.06
CA ASP A 148 -18.96 -9.59 -49.55
C ASP A 148 -18.88 -8.45 -50.58
N GLY A 149 -17.81 -7.66 -50.54
CA GLY A 149 -17.58 -6.56 -51.48
C GLY A 149 -16.73 -6.99 -52.67
N GLN A 150 -15.41 -7.08 -52.44
CA GLN A 150 -14.43 -7.21 -53.49
C GLN A 150 -14.44 -8.57 -54.18
N GLU A 151 -14.47 -9.68 -53.42
CA GLU A 151 -14.49 -11.04 -53.97
C GLU A 151 -15.76 -11.29 -54.78
N LYS A 152 -16.94 -11.00 -54.23
CA LYS A 152 -18.22 -11.10 -54.97
C LYS A 152 -18.24 -10.28 -56.25
N PHE A 153 -17.64 -9.09 -56.26
CA PHE A 153 -17.52 -8.29 -57.47
C PHE A 153 -16.68 -9.00 -58.54
N TYR A 154 -15.53 -9.57 -58.18
CA TYR A 154 -14.69 -10.31 -59.12
C TYR A 154 -15.27 -11.67 -59.53
N ASP A 155 -16.03 -12.33 -58.66
CA ASP A 155 -16.81 -13.53 -59.00
C ASP A 155 -17.81 -13.21 -60.10
N LEU A 156 -18.61 -12.17 -59.91
CA LEU A 156 -19.57 -11.71 -60.90
C LEU A 156 -18.87 -11.33 -62.22
N ALA A 157 -17.79 -10.55 -62.15
CA ALA A 157 -17.04 -10.14 -63.34
C ALA A 157 -16.52 -11.34 -64.15
N ARG A 158 -16.08 -12.40 -63.47
CA ARG A 158 -15.70 -13.68 -64.11
C ARG A 158 -16.91 -14.40 -64.70
N GLU A 159 -18.02 -14.44 -63.99
CA GLU A 159 -19.26 -15.08 -64.44
C GLU A 159 -19.80 -14.45 -65.75
N ILE A 160 -19.75 -13.11 -65.86
CA ILE A 160 -20.21 -12.40 -67.07
C ILE A 160 -19.12 -12.28 -68.16
N GLY A 161 -17.96 -12.90 -67.98
CA GLY A 161 -16.89 -12.97 -68.99
C GLY A 161 -16.14 -11.66 -69.22
N VAL A 162 -16.11 -10.75 -68.24
CA VAL A 162 -15.39 -9.47 -68.35
C VAL A 162 -13.89 -9.70 -68.16
N ASN A 163 -13.07 -9.08 -69.03
CA ASN A 163 -11.61 -9.17 -68.92
C ASN A 163 -11.09 -8.43 -67.67
N GLY A 164 -9.90 -8.83 -67.19
CA GLY A 164 -9.34 -8.30 -65.94
C GLY A 164 -9.11 -6.79 -65.92
N SER A 165 -8.77 -6.17 -67.06
CA SER A 165 -8.60 -4.72 -67.14
C SER A 165 -9.92 -3.95 -66.96
N THR A 166 -11.00 -4.43 -67.55
CA THR A 166 -12.32 -3.82 -67.45
C THR A 166 -12.92 -4.05 -66.06
N ALA A 167 -12.74 -5.24 -65.47
CA ALA A 167 -13.15 -5.50 -64.09
C ALA A 167 -12.44 -4.55 -63.10
N LYS A 168 -11.11 -4.42 -63.21
CA LYS A 168 -10.32 -3.54 -62.36
C LYS A 168 -10.71 -2.06 -62.47
N ALA A 169 -11.06 -1.59 -63.68
CA ALA A 169 -11.50 -0.20 -63.87
C ALA A 169 -12.84 0.13 -63.19
N ASN A 170 -13.65 -0.89 -62.89
CA ASN A 170 -14.98 -0.74 -62.26
C ASN A 170 -15.00 -1.28 -60.82
N GLU A 171 -13.84 -1.56 -60.24
CA GLU A 171 -13.73 -2.06 -58.89
C GLU A 171 -14.28 -1.04 -57.88
N PRO A 172 -15.07 -1.47 -56.87
CA PRO A 172 -15.71 -0.56 -55.91
C PRO A 172 -14.74 0.21 -54.97
N GLY A 173 -13.42 -0.02 -55.07
CA GLY A 173 -12.40 0.81 -54.42
C GLY A 173 -12.40 0.74 -52.89
N PHE A 174 -12.73 -0.42 -52.31
CA PHE A 174 -12.73 -0.59 -50.85
C PHE A 174 -11.30 -0.57 -50.28
N HIS A 175 -11.13 0.11 -49.15
CA HIS A 175 -9.85 0.22 -48.45
C HIS A 175 -10.03 -0.08 -46.97
N ILE A 176 -9.13 -0.90 -46.43
CA ILE A 176 -9.04 -1.20 -45.00
C ILE A 176 -8.12 -0.17 -44.34
N TYR A 177 -8.69 0.73 -43.53
CA TYR A 177 -7.92 1.67 -42.73
C TYR A 177 -7.39 1.02 -41.45
N HIS A 178 -6.11 1.26 -41.14
CA HIS A 178 -5.46 0.64 -39.97
C HIS A 178 -5.84 1.37 -38.68
N PRO A 179 -6.40 0.66 -37.69
CA PRO A 179 -6.45 1.17 -36.32
C PRO A 179 -5.04 1.23 -35.71
N ILE A 180 -4.78 2.26 -34.90
CA ILE A 180 -3.49 2.46 -34.22
C ILE A 180 -3.43 1.58 -32.97
N TYR A 181 -2.48 0.65 -32.93
CA TYR A 181 -2.20 -0.19 -31.76
C TYR A 181 -0.73 -0.10 -31.36
N THR A 182 -0.46 -0.31 -30.07
CA THR A 182 0.90 -0.34 -29.52
C THR A 182 1.43 -1.77 -29.57
N ASP A 183 2.52 -1.98 -30.30
CA ASP A 183 3.25 -3.26 -30.32
C ASP A 183 3.73 -3.61 -28.91
N ARG A 184 3.44 -4.85 -28.47
CA ARG A 184 3.96 -5.41 -27.22
C ARG A 184 4.59 -6.79 -27.41
N GLY A 185 5.01 -7.12 -28.63
CA GLY A 185 5.75 -8.35 -28.96
C GLY A 185 4.88 -9.53 -29.39
N TYR A 186 5.56 -10.63 -29.76
CA TYR A 186 4.96 -11.83 -30.36
C TYR A 186 4.33 -12.79 -29.32
N GLY A 187 3.13 -13.30 -29.60
CA GLY A 187 2.47 -14.40 -28.86
C GLY A 187 1.09 -14.05 -28.28
N ASN A 188 0.32 -15.05 -27.83
CA ASN A 188 -1.02 -14.82 -27.27
C ASN A 188 -0.93 -14.15 -25.89
N ASN A 189 -1.56 -12.98 -25.74
CA ASN A 189 -1.61 -12.25 -24.48
C ASN A 189 -2.94 -12.50 -23.76
N LYS A 190 -2.88 -13.09 -22.56
CA LYS A 190 -4.06 -13.32 -21.71
C LYS A 190 -4.53 -12.07 -20.96
N TYR A 191 -3.71 -11.02 -20.93
CA TYR A 191 -3.98 -9.78 -20.20
C TYR A 191 -4.50 -8.65 -21.10
N GLY A 192 -4.64 -8.87 -22.41
CA GLY A 192 -5.12 -7.87 -23.34
C GLY A 192 -5.01 -8.27 -24.81
N ILE A 193 -5.28 -7.32 -25.69
CA ILE A 193 -5.21 -7.48 -27.16
C ILE A 193 -3.84 -6.98 -27.63
N ILE A 194 -3.17 -7.73 -28.49
CA ILE A 194 -1.91 -7.31 -29.10
C ILE A 194 -2.05 -7.02 -30.59
N GLU A 195 -1.10 -6.26 -31.15
CA GLU A 195 -1.12 -5.84 -32.55
C GLU A 195 -1.25 -7.01 -33.52
N LEU A 196 -0.56 -8.13 -33.30
CA LEU A 196 -0.61 -9.29 -34.18
C LEU A 196 -2.02 -9.91 -34.29
N GLU A 197 -2.74 -10.00 -33.18
CA GLU A 197 -4.08 -10.58 -33.12
C GLU A 197 -5.07 -9.69 -33.88
N VAL A 198 -4.96 -8.37 -33.69
CA VAL A 198 -5.76 -7.42 -34.46
C VAL A 198 -5.38 -7.44 -35.93
N ASN A 199 -4.10 -7.49 -36.26
CA ASN A 199 -3.64 -7.53 -37.65
C ASN A 199 -4.20 -8.74 -38.39
N ARG A 200 -4.19 -9.92 -37.76
CA ARG A 200 -4.78 -11.14 -38.33
C ARG A 200 -6.29 -11.01 -38.54
N ALA A 201 -7.04 -10.56 -37.54
CA ALA A 201 -8.49 -10.40 -37.68
C ALA A 201 -8.85 -9.34 -38.73
N TRP A 202 -8.15 -8.22 -38.72
CA TRP A 202 -8.45 -7.03 -39.51
C TRP A 202 -7.92 -7.10 -40.96
N ARG A 203 -6.80 -7.78 -41.21
CA ARG A 203 -6.20 -7.90 -42.56
C ARG A 203 -6.44 -9.26 -43.23
N ARG A 204 -6.68 -10.31 -42.44
CA ARG A 204 -6.76 -11.69 -42.96
C ARG A 204 -8.08 -12.38 -42.60
N GLY A 205 -8.93 -11.74 -41.80
CA GLY A 205 -10.14 -12.37 -41.27
C GLY A 205 -9.87 -13.56 -40.34
N GLU A 206 -8.68 -13.64 -39.74
CA GLU A 206 -8.24 -14.78 -38.90
C GLU A 206 -8.28 -14.41 -37.41
N ILE A 207 -8.87 -15.27 -36.57
CA ILE A 207 -8.87 -15.12 -35.10
C ILE A 207 -8.05 -16.26 -34.50
N GLN A 208 -6.96 -15.94 -33.80
CA GLN A 208 -6.02 -16.89 -33.17
C GLN A 208 -5.41 -16.31 -31.89
#